data_AF-A0A0K9NLP7-F1
#
_entry.id   AF-A0A0K9NLP7-F1
#
_cell.length_a   1.000
_cell.length_b   1.000
_cell.length_c   1.000
_cell.angle_alpha   90.00
_cell.angle_beta   90.00
_cell.angle_gamma   90.00
#
_symmetry.space_group_name_H-M   'P 1'
#
loop_
_entity.id
_entity.type
_entity.pdbx_description
1 polymer ?
#
loop_
_entity_poly.entity_id
_entity_poly.type
_entity_poly.pdbx_seq_one_letter_code
_entity_poly.pdbx_strand_id
1 'polypeptide(L)'
;MKYLDQWRGKTKKELSGYELFYEAIVACSLEKALKVVVIKEIEGSQYGVQLQNSVRGRLVEVDWYEEEELDKLTDFFQSKYMKKDSVIPFSFHGPTKTAKIGFTTEEKEESHTKIENPNLVEMVQKWYLGGERAISPTTITSLIEMFA
;
A
#
# COMPACT_ATOMS: atom_id res chain seq x y z
N MET A 1 -15.44 12.19 -8.03
CA MET A 1 -14.49 12.04 -9.17
C MET A 1 -13.54 13.22 -9.37
N LYS A 2 -13.87 14.45 -8.91
CA LYS A 2 -13.06 15.68 -9.12
C LYS A 2 -11.56 15.64 -8.76
N TYR A 3 -11.10 14.76 -7.87
CA TYR A 3 -9.71 14.78 -7.36
C TYR A 3 -8.64 14.42 -8.40
N LEU A 4 -8.98 13.59 -9.39
CA LEU A 4 -8.01 13.08 -10.37
C LEU A 4 -8.38 13.42 -11.83
N ASP A 5 -9.45 14.20 -12.04
CA ASP A 5 -9.94 14.52 -13.39
C ASP A 5 -8.91 15.31 -14.22
N GLN A 6 -8.06 16.12 -13.57
CA GLN A 6 -6.96 16.83 -14.24
C GLN A 6 -5.91 15.91 -14.88
N TRP A 7 -5.87 14.63 -14.48
CA TRP A 7 -4.94 13.63 -14.98
C TRP A 7 -5.53 12.77 -16.09
N ARG A 8 -6.85 12.85 -16.35
CA ARG A 8 -7.52 12.07 -17.41
C ARG A 8 -7.10 12.54 -18.79
N GLY A 9 -6.91 11.59 -19.70
CA GLY A 9 -6.57 11.85 -21.11
C GLY A 9 -5.13 12.33 -21.33
N LYS A 10 -4.29 12.32 -20.29
CA LYS A 10 -2.84 12.48 -20.41
C LYS A 10 -2.22 11.18 -20.92
N THR A 11 -1.21 11.27 -21.75
CA THR A 11 -0.52 10.09 -22.26
C THR A 11 0.23 9.33 -21.16
N LYS A 12 0.47 8.04 -21.39
CA LYS A 12 1.29 7.20 -20.50
C LYS A 12 2.65 7.81 -20.18
N LYS A 13 3.31 8.41 -21.18
CA LYS A 13 4.63 9.05 -21.03
C LYS A 13 4.57 10.29 -20.14
N GLU A 14 3.49 11.06 -20.23
CA GLU A 14 3.26 12.23 -19.37
C GLU A 14 3.05 11.76 -17.94
N LEU A 15 2.10 10.85 -17.70
CA LEU A 15 1.78 10.34 -16.36
C LEU A 15 2.95 9.62 -15.67
N SER A 16 3.75 8.85 -16.42
CA SER A 16 4.88 8.12 -15.85
C SER A 16 5.94 9.02 -15.23
N GLY A 17 6.15 10.22 -15.79
CA GLY A 17 7.14 11.18 -15.32
C GLY A 17 6.63 12.18 -14.28
N TYR A 18 5.36 12.09 -13.88
CA TYR A 18 4.76 13.00 -12.91
C TYR A 18 4.67 12.38 -11.53
N GLU A 19 5.67 12.63 -10.69
CA GLU A 19 5.60 12.27 -9.27
C GLU A 19 4.34 12.84 -8.59
N LEU A 20 3.94 14.04 -9.00
CA LEU A 20 2.70 14.70 -8.58
C LEU A 20 1.42 13.92 -8.88
N PHE A 21 1.40 13.05 -9.91
CA PHE A 21 0.26 12.19 -10.19
C PHE A 21 0.09 11.12 -9.10
N TYR A 22 1.19 10.44 -8.73
CA TYR A 22 1.17 9.41 -7.68
C TYR A 22 0.89 10.03 -6.31
N GLU A 23 1.48 11.19 -6.02
CA GLU A 23 1.17 11.94 -4.80
C GLU A 23 -0.31 12.33 -4.75
N ALA A 24 -0.91 12.76 -5.86
CA ALA A 24 -2.34 13.05 -5.93
C ALA A 24 -3.20 11.80 -5.71
N ILE A 25 -2.80 10.63 -6.23
CA ILE A 25 -3.49 9.36 -5.98
C ILE A 25 -3.46 9.04 -4.49
N VAL A 26 -2.30 9.08 -3.85
CA VAL A 26 -2.15 8.77 -2.42
C VAL A 26 -2.92 9.77 -1.55
N ALA A 27 -2.76 11.07 -1.82
CA ALA A 27 -3.34 12.14 -1.01
C ALA A 27 -4.86 12.31 -1.17
N CYS A 28 -5.47 11.77 -2.23
CA CYS A 28 -6.91 11.96 -2.44
C CYS A 28 -7.73 11.30 -1.33
N SER A 29 -8.78 11.99 -0.88
CA SER A 29 -9.68 11.55 0.20
C SER A 29 -10.72 10.51 -0.26
N LEU A 30 -10.40 9.74 -1.30
CA LEU A 30 -11.22 8.62 -1.76
C LEU A 30 -10.83 7.34 -1.03
N GLU A 31 -11.81 6.45 -0.84
CA GLU A 31 -11.59 5.07 -0.43
C GLU A 31 -10.71 4.36 -1.46
N LYS A 32 -9.74 3.58 -0.99
CA LYS A 32 -8.89 2.75 -1.85
C LYS A 32 -8.80 1.35 -1.28
N ALA A 33 -8.80 0.36 -2.16
CA ALA A 33 -8.61 -1.03 -1.78
C ALA A 33 -7.50 -1.66 -2.63
N LEU A 34 -6.62 -2.43 -1.99
CA LEU A 34 -5.66 -3.29 -2.67
C LEU A 34 -5.92 -4.73 -2.24
N LYS A 35 -5.92 -5.65 -3.19
CA LYS A 35 -6.00 -7.09 -2.91
C LYS A 35 -4.71 -7.74 -3.37
N VAL A 36 -3.86 -8.12 -2.42
CA VAL A 36 -2.62 -8.85 -2.70
C VAL A 36 -2.90 -10.34 -2.53
N VAL A 37 -2.55 -11.13 -3.55
CA VAL A 37 -2.74 -12.59 -3.56
C VAL A 37 -1.38 -13.27 -3.62
N VAL A 38 -1.18 -14.25 -2.74
CA VAL A 38 0.10 -14.95 -2.60
C VAL A 38 0.22 -16.01 -3.70
N ILE A 39 1.17 -15.82 -4.62
CA ILE A 39 1.42 -16.77 -5.72
C ILE A 39 2.43 -17.85 -5.29
N LYS A 40 3.45 -17.44 -4.52
CA LYS A 40 4.49 -18.31 -3.99
C LYS A 40 4.45 -18.26 -2.48
N GLU A 41 4.51 -19.42 -1.85
CA GLU A 41 4.47 -19.53 -0.40
C GLU A 41 5.68 -18.89 0.26
N ILE A 42 5.43 -18.12 1.31
CA ILE A 42 6.45 -17.40 2.08
C ILE A 42 6.09 -17.38 3.56
N GLU A 43 7.10 -17.19 4.41
CA GLU A 43 6.84 -16.78 5.79
C GLU A 43 6.36 -15.33 5.80
N GLY A 44 5.38 -15.02 6.66
CA GLY A 44 4.88 -13.66 6.78
C GLY A 44 5.93 -12.67 7.29
N SER A 45 6.95 -13.16 8.01
CA SER A 45 8.17 -12.41 8.36
C SER A 45 8.86 -11.80 7.13
N GLN A 46 8.94 -12.54 6.01
CA GLN A 46 9.58 -12.08 4.78
C GLN A 46 8.81 -10.90 4.16
N TYR A 47 7.47 -11.00 4.13
CA TYR A 47 6.61 -9.91 3.66
C TYR A 47 6.65 -8.70 4.61
N GLY A 48 6.56 -8.95 5.92
CA GLY A 48 6.61 -7.93 6.96
C GLY A 48 7.89 -7.11 6.91
N VAL A 49 9.06 -7.76 6.82
CA VAL A 49 10.36 -7.08 6.71
C VAL A 49 10.45 -6.23 5.44
N GLN A 50 9.92 -6.70 4.31
CA GLN A 50 9.91 -5.92 3.07
C GLN A 50 9.06 -4.66 3.19
N LEU A 51 7.86 -4.79 3.77
CA LEU A 51 6.99 -3.65 4.09
C LEU A 51 7.72 -2.69 5.03
N GLN A 52 8.26 -3.20 6.14
CA GLN A 52 8.91 -2.41 7.18
C GLN A 52 10.09 -1.61 6.63
N ASN A 53 10.96 -2.24 5.84
CA ASN A 53 12.13 -1.57 5.26
C ASN A 53 11.74 -0.45 4.29
N SER A 54 10.73 -0.68 3.44
CA SER A 54 10.28 0.33 2.49
C SER A 54 9.62 1.51 3.20
N VAL A 55 8.73 1.23 4.15
CA VAL A 55 7.99 2.25 4.89
C VAL A 55 8.92 3.04 5.82
N ARG A 56 9.80 2.37 6.57
CA ARG A 56 10.80 3.03 7.43
C ARG A 56 11.70 3.97 6.62
N GLY A 57 12.21 3.51 5.46
CA GLY A 57 13.05 4.36 4.61
C GLY A 57 12.34 5.66 4.22
N ARG A 58 11.05 5.59 3.87
CA ARG A 58 10.25 6.76 3.52
C ARG A 58 9.92 7.66 4.71
N LEU A 59 9.66 7.08 5.88
CA LEU A 59 9.43 7.85 7.12
C LEU A 59 10.67 8.65 7.52
N VAL A 60 11.86 8.05 7.43
CA VAL A 60 13.15 8.71 7.72
C VAL A 60 13.43 9.86 6.75
N GLU A 61 13.14 9.69 5.47
CA GLU A 61 13.32 10.75 4.46
C GLU A 61 12.54 12.04 4.77
N VAL A 62 11.41 11.93 5.48
CA VAL A 62 10.54 13.06 5.84
C VAL A 62 10.58 13.40 7.34
N ASP A 63 11.53 12.82 8.08
CA ASP A 63 11.75 13.04 9.52
C ASP A 63 10.51 12.72 10.39
N TRP A 64 9.78 11.66 10.03
CA TRP A 64 8.62 11.16 10.80
C TRP A 64 8.99 9.93 11.63
N TYR A 65 8.63 9.95 12.92
CA TYR A 65 9.00 8.92 13.89
C TYR A 65 7.78 8.07 14.27
N GLU A 66 7.47 7.07 13.45
CA GLU A 66 6.28 6.21 13.61
C GLU A 66 6.64 4.74 13.85
N GLU A 67 7.78 4.48 14.50
CA GLU A 67 8.34 3.12 14.64
C GLU A 67 7.42 2.17 15.41
N GLU A 68 6.78 2.61 16.49
CA GLU A 68 5.92 1.74 17.31
C GLU A 68 4.73 1.16 16.53
N GLU A 69 4.06 1.97 15.70
CA GLU A 69 2.92 1.49 14.92
C GLU A 69 3.38 0.69 13.69
N LEU A 70 4.53 1.04 13.10
CA LEU A 70 5.16 0.27 12.04
C LEU A 70 5.57 -1.14 12.52
N ASP A 71 6.07 -1.25 13.76
CA ASP A 71 6.43 -2.53 14.36
C ASP A 71 5.19 -3.37 14.64
N LYS A 72 4.11 -2.79 15.19
CA LYS A 72 2.81 -3.48 15.34
C LYS A 72 2.28 -4.03 14.02
N LEU A 73 2.40 -3.24 12.94
CA LEU A 73 2.02 -3.68 11.60
C LEU A 73 2.91 -4.84 11.10
N THR A 74 4.20 -4.78 11.39
CA THR A 74 5.16 -5.82 10.99
C THR A 74 4.91 -7.12 11.77
N ASP A 75 4.70 -7.02 13.08
CA ASP A 75 4.40 -8.14 13.99
C ASP A 75 3.11 -8.87 13.61
N PHE A 76 2.11 -8.15 13.10
CA PHE A 76 0.90 -8.76 12.55
C PHE A 76 1.23 -9.81 11.49
N PHE A 77 2.23 -9.57 10.64
CA PHE A 77 2.67 -10.50 9.61
C PHE A 77 3.67 -11.56 10.11
N GLN A 78 4.51 -11.26 11.09
CA GLN A 78 5.55 -12.18 11.57
C GLN A 78 5.02 -13.57 11.96
N SER A 79 3.84 -13.61 12.60
CA SER A 79 3.22 -14.86 13.07
C SER A 79 2.50 -15.65 11.97
N LYS A 80 2.49 -15.17 10.73
CA LYS A 80 1.70 -15.74 9.63
C LYS A 80 2.54 -16.61 8.73
N TYR A 81 1.92 -17.67 8.22
CA TYR A 81 2.45 -18.47 7.12
C TYR A 81 1.58 -18.23 5.89
N MET A 82 2.15 -17.64 4.85
CA MET A 82 1.42 -17.21 3.67
C MET A 82 1.45 -18.31 2.64
N LYS A 83 0.46 -19.20 2.69
CA LYS A 83 0.25 -20.25 1.69
C LYS A 83 -0.15 -19.66 0.35
N LYS A 84 0.00 -20.45 -0.72
CA LYS A 84 -0.54 -20.09 -2.03
C LYS A 84 -2.03 -19.74 -1.91
N ASP A 85 -2.44 -18.73 -2.67
CA ASP A 85 -3.81 -18.21 -2.72
C ASP A 85 -4.30 -17.53 -1.42
N SER A 86 -3.44 -17.38 -0.41
CA SER A 86 -3.71 -16.48 0.72
C SER A 86 -3.88 -15.04 0.23
N VAL A 87 -4.74 -14.28 0.90
CA VAL A 87 -5.12 -12.92 0.50
C VAL A 87 -4.78 -11.92 1.61
N ILE A 88 -4.15 -10.81 1.23
CA ILE A 88 -3.85 -9.67 2.09
C ILE A 88 -4.63 -8.46 1.56
N PRO A 89 -5.87 -8.21 2.04
CA PRO A 89 -6.62 -7.02 1.67
C PRO A 89 -6.10 -5.80 2.44
N PHE A 90 -5.89 -4.70 1.72
CA PHE A 90 -5.68 -3.36 2.27
C PHE A 90 -6.91 -2.54 1.98
N SER A 91 -7.48 -1.89 3.00
CA SER A 91 -8.59 -0.94 2.87
C SER A 91 -8.14 0.39 3.47
N PHE A 92 -8.04 1.42 2.65
CA PHE A 92 -7.64 2.78 3.05
C PHE A 92 -8.87 3.68 3.06
N HIS A 93 -9.18 4.22 4.24
CA HIS A 93 -10.28 5.13 4.44
C HIS A 93 -9.81 6.57 4.21
N GLY A 94 -10.15 7.14 3.05
CA GLY A 94 -9.66 8.44 2.61
C GLY A 94 -10.04 9.59 3.56
N PRO A 95 -11.31 9.69 4.01
CA PRO A 95 -11.76 10.77 4.88
C PRO A 95 -11.11 10.78 6.27
N THR A 96 -10.94 9.62 6.91
CA THR A 96 -10.35 9.51 8.26
C THR A 96 -8.85 9.27 8.23
N LYS A 97 -8.27 9.03 7.04
CA LYS A 97 -6.86 8.66 6.85
C LYS A 97 -6.44 7.47 7.70
N THR A 98 -7.31 6.48 7.84
CA THR A 98 -7.03 5.22 8.55
C THR A 98 -6.94 4.06 7.55
N ALA A 99 -6.35 2.95 7.98
CA ALA A 99 -6.32 1.74 7.16
C ALA A 99 -6.69 0.49 7.96
N LYS A 100 -7.31 -0.48 7.29
CA LYS A 100 -7.51 -1.84 7.78
C LYS A 100 -6.75 -2.79 6.87
N ILE A 101 -5.89 -3.62 7.44
CA ILE A 101 -5.11 -4.62 6.71
C ILE A 101 -5.50 -5.99 7.23
N GLY A 102 -6.01 -6.83 6.33
CA GLY A 102 -6.43 -8.18 6.66
C GLY A 102 -5.40 -9.23 6.25
N PHE A 103 -5.67 -10.46 6.67
CA PHE A 103 -5.05 -11.66 6.15
C PHE A 103 -6.05 -12.80 6.22
N THR A 104 -6.18 -13.50 5.10
CA THR A 104 -7.06 -14.67 4.95
C THR A 104 -6.28 -15.80 4.29
N THR A 105 -6.42 -17.00 4.81
CA THR A 105 -5.84 -18.23 4.26
C THR A 105 -6.85 -19.36 4.48
N GLU A 106 -6.86 -20.38 3.61
CA GLU A 106 -7.93 -21.41 3.56
C GLU A 106 -8.19 -22.12 4.91
N GLU A 107 -7.21 -22.13 5.79
CA GLU A 107 -7.22 -22.90 7.04
C GLU A 107 -7.50 -22.07 8.30
N LYS A 108 -7.66 -20.74 8.19
CA LYS A 108 -7.77 -19.86 9.36
C LYS A 108 -8.84 -18.79 9.19
N GLU A 109 -9.44 -18.39 10.31
CA GLU A 109 -10.32 -17.21 10.36
C GLU A 109 -9.59 -15.95 9.89
N GLU A 110 -10.35 -15.03 9.29
CA GLU A 110 -9.83 -13.73 8.85
C GLU A 110 -9.28 -12.95 10.06
N SER A 111 -8.01 -12.58 9.99
CA SER A 111 -7.37 -11.71 10.97
C SER A 111 -7.13 -10.34 10.36
N HIS A 112 -7.15 -9.27 11.17
CA HIS A 112 -6.84 -7.94 10.69
C HIS A 112 -6.12 -7.09 11.74
N THR A 113 -5.42 -6.07 11.24
CA THR A 113 -4.86 -4.97 12.04
C THR A 113 -5.37 -3.64 11.50
N LYS A 114 -5.36 -2.61 12.34
CA LYS A 114 -5.75 -1.24 11.99
C LYS A 114 -4.54 -0.33 12.13
N ILE A 115 -4.46 0.64 11.24
CA ILE A 115 -3.51 1.74 11.30
C ILE A 115 -4.31 3.02 11.45
N GLU A 116 -4.04 3.76 12.52
CA GLU A 116 -4.74 5.00 12.83
C GLU A 116 -3.86 6.23 12.59
N ASN A 117 -2.53 6.08 12.51
CA ASN A 117 -1.65 7.18 12.16
C ASN A 117 -1.72 7.50 10.65
N PRO A 118 -2.08 8.74 10.25
CA PRO A 118 -2.16 9.13 8.86
C PRO A 118 -0.82 9.10 8.12
N ASN A 119 0.30 9.37 8.80
CA ASN A 119 1.65 9.32 8.24
C ASN A 119 2.00 7.89 7.83
N LEU A 120 1.73 6.92 8.71
CA LEU A 120 1.98 5.51 8.42
C LEU A 120 1.03 5.01 7.31
N VAL A 121 -0.24 5.40 7.34
CA VAL A 121 -1.21 5.09 6.28
C VAL A 121 -0.77 5.62 4.92
N GLU A 122 -0.22 6.83 4.86
CA GLU A 122 0.35 7.40 3.64
C GLU A 122 1.53 6.57 3.13
N MET A 123 2.48 6.23 4.00
CA MET A 123 3.68 5.49 3.59
C MET A 123 3.37 4.05 3.16
N VAL A 124 2.40 3.39 3.80
CA VAL A 124 1.90 2.08 3.36
C VAL A 124 1.19 2.17 2.00
N GLN A 125 0.42 3.23 1.73
CA GLN A 125 -0.13 3.46 0.39
C GLN A 125 0.98 3.66 -0.64
N LYS A 126 2.00 4.48 -0.33
CA LYS A 126 3.15 4.72 -1.22
C LYS A 126 3.95 3.46 -1.52
N TRP A 127 3.91 2.45 -0.66
CA TRP A 127 4.56 1.17 -0.93
C TRP A 127 4.02 0.48 -2.19
N TYR A 128 2.72 0.59 -2.50
CA TYR A 128 2.12 0.05 -3.72
C TYR A 128 1.80 1.09 -4.80
N LEU A 129 1.51 2.33 -4.39
CA LEU A 129 0.99 3.38 -5.28
C LEU A 129 1.96 4.55 -5.47
N GLY A 130 3.14 4.52 -4.85
CA GLY A 130 4.12 5.60 -4.85
C GLY A 130 5.03 5.63 -6.08
N GLY A 131 4.48 5.40 -7.27
CA GLY A 131 5.18 5.53 -8.54
C GLY A 131 6.39 4.61 -8.69
N GLU A 132 7.54 5.16 -9.10
CA GLU A 132 8.76 4.39 -9.41
C GLU A 132 9.31 3.59 -8.22
N ARG A 133 9.06 4.05 -6.99
CA ARG A 133 9.51 3.39 -5.76
C ARG A 133 8.47 2.39 -5.22
N ALA A 134 7.38 2.15 -5.94
CA ALA A 134 6.38 1.17 -5.56
C ALA A 134 6.90 -0.26 -5.79
N ILE A 135 6.46 -1.20 -4.96
CA ILE A 135 6.92 -2.58 -5.00
C ILE A 135 6.49 -3.34 -6.27
N SER A 136 5.43 -2.87 -6.95
CA SER A 136 4.91 -3.49 -8.16
C SER A 136 4.88 -2.49 -9.32
N PRO A 137 5.95 -2.43 -10.13
CA PRO A 137 5.98 -1.58 -11.33
C PRO A 137 4.86 -1.89 -12.33
N THR A 138 4.43 -3.15 -12.42
CA THR A 138 3.32 -3.56 -13.29
C THR A 138 1.98 -3.03 -12.81
N THR A 139 1.74 -2.98 -11.50
CA THR A 139 0.53 -2.36 -10.92
C THR A 139 0.50 -0.87 -11.23
N ILE A 140 1.63 -0.17 -11.08
CA ILE A 140 1.75 1.25 -11.44
C ILE A 140 1.50 1.48 -12.93
N THR A 141 2.07 0.63 -13.78
CA THR A 141 1.87 0.72 -15.24
C THR A 141 0.39 0.54 -15.61
N SER A 142 -0.26 -0.46 -15.03
CA SER A 142 -1.70 -0.70 -15.23
C SER A 142 -2.53 0.47 -14.71
N LEU A 143 -2.16 1.06 -13.57
CA LEU A 143 -2.82 2.24 -13.03
C LEU A 143 -2.74 3.42 -14.00
N ILE A 144 -1.56 3.72 -14.54
CA ILE A 144 -1.38 4.78 -15.55
C ILE A 144 -2.25 4.54 -16.79
N GLU A 145 -2.28 3.30 -17.28
CA GLU A 145 -3.07 2.90 -18.46
C GLU A 145 -4.58 3.06 -18.25
N MET A 146 -5.07 3.04 -17.01
CA MET A 146 -6.50 3.33 -16.74
C MET A 146 -6.84 4.84 -16.83
N PHE A 147 -5.84 5.72 -16.71
CA PHE A 147 -6.03 7.18 -16.77
C PHE A 147 -5.72 7.79 -18.14
N ALA A 148 -4.87 7.12 -18.91
CA ALA A 148 -4.53 7.47 -20.29
C ALA A 148 -5.64 7.09 -21.27
#